data_AF-A0A918QZP8-F1
#
_entry.id   AF-A0A918QZP8-F1
#
_cell.length_a   1.000
_cell.length_b   1.000
_cell.length_c   1.000
_cell.angle_alpha   90.00
_cell.angle_beta   90.00
_cell.angle_gamma   90.00
#
_symmetry.space_group_name_H-M   'P 1'
#
loop_
_entity.id
_entity.type
_entity.pdbx_description
1 polymer ?
#
loop_
_entity_poly.entity_id
_entity_poly.type
_entity_poly.pdbx_seq_one_letter_code
_entity_poly.pdbx_strand_id
1 'polypeptide(L)'
;MSILKKINSVLTEFSQINTWILKGSSGSSEESIEIVFIGNEKQKNYIAQIVFNSECEHQFLGKHSLWSLYFFLNKSKNKFDMVFIEGHIFHKVFFKRRKDFFVPMWLTSTVNLPLKPTSRSAKDDMRRIRKNNLSYEVANSIEKCHHFYYSMYLPTVQSRHEERTIPMNYESMIDKIKNHEGILLMIKMENKDIAGIVILMQDDTPRLWSSGILHGDTSYWKYGAIAATYFFSSDYLTKKGYNTMNMGLSRAFISDGVLQYKKN
;
A
#
# COMPACT_ATOMS: atom_id res chain seq x y z
N MET A 1 6.58 -33.20 4.18
CA MET A 1 7.16 -32.44 5.32
C MET A 1 6.92 -30.92 5.30
N SER A 2 6.57 -30.29 4.16
CA SER A 2 6.34 -28.82 4.05
C SER A 2 4.97 -28.34 4.56
N ILE A 3 3.91 -29.14 4.36
CA ILE A 3 2.53 -28.76 4.73
C ILE A 3 2.32 -28.75 6.24
N LEU A 4 2.86 -29.73 6.97
CA LEU A 4 2.77 -29.80 8.44
C LEU A 4 3.52 -28.67 9.15
N LYS A 5 4.64 -28.18 8.58
CA LYS A 5 5.34 -26.99 9.10
C LYS A 5 4.54 -25.71 8.86
N LYS A 6 3.87 -25.57 7.70
CA LYS A 6 2.94 -24.46 7.45
C LYS A 6 1.71 -24.50 8.37
N ILE A 7 1.16 -25.69 8.63
CA ILE A 7 0.04 -25.85 9.55
C ILE A 7 0.46 -25.52 10.99
N ASN A 8 1.64 -25.95 11.44
CA ASN A 8 2.12 -25.60 12.78
C ASN A 8 2.49 -24.12 12.93
N SER A 9 3.11 -23.48 11.93
CA SER A 9 3.42 -22.04 12.00
C SER A 9 2.13 -21.19 12.03
N VAL A 10 1.14 -21.59 11.24
CA VAL A 10 -0.22 -21.03 11.25
C VAL A 10 -0.84 -21.29 12.63
N LEU A 11 -0.87 -22.51 13.17
CA LEU A 11 -1.44 -22.74 14.50
C LEU A 11 -0.75 -21.94 15.63
N THR A 12 0.56 -21.68 15.55
CA THR A 12 1.27 -20.85 16.53
C THR A 12 0.99 -19.35 16.42
N GLU A 13 0.83 -18.80 15.21
CA GLU A 13 0.38 -17.41 15.00
C GLU A 13 -1.07 -17.18 15.47
N PHE A 14 -1.86 -18.25 15.56
CA PHE A 14 -3.27 -18.21 15.95
C PHE A 14 -3.50 -18.45 17.44
N SER A 15 -2.44 -18.52 18.24
CA SER A 15 -2.56 -18.73 19.68
C SER A 15 -3.22 -17.52 20.37
N GLN A 16 -2.94 -16.30 19.92
CA GLN A 16 -3.37 -15.06 20.56
C GLN A 16 -3.40 -13.85 19.60
N ILE A 17 -4.60 -13.34 19.30
CA ILE A 17 -4.83 -12.15 18.46
C ILE A 17 -5.29 -11.00 19.34
N ASN A 18 -4.71 -9.81 19.16
CA ASN A 18 -5.11 -8.63 19.92
C ASN A 18 -6.53 -8.18 19.55
N THR A 19 -7.28 -7.68 20.54
CA THR A 19 -8.66 -7.22 20.36
C THR A 19 -8.83 -5.84 20.99
N TRP A 20 -9.49 -4.94 20.27
CA TRP A 20 -9.80 -3.59 20.73
C TRP A 20 -11.27 -3.26 20.47
N ILE A 21 -11.84 -2.42 21.32
CA ILE A 21 -13.05 -1.67 21.04
C ILE A 21 -12.62 -0.27 20.59
N LEU A 22 -13.26 0.21 19.53
CA LEU A 22 -13.11 1.56 18.99
C LEU A 22 -14.47 2.24 19.05
N LYS A 23 -14.54 3.42 19.68
CA LYS A 23 -15.78 4.17 19.83
C LYS A 23 -15.58 5.62 19.43
N GLY A 24 -16.46 6.15 18.58
CA GLY A 24 -16.39 7.52 18.13
C GLY A 24 -17.56 7.88 17.22
N SER A 25 -17.57 9.10 16.71
CA SER A 25 -18.54 9.51 15.70
C SER A 25 -18.05 9.09 14.32
N SER A 26 -18.92 8.50 13.51
CA SER A 26 -18.59 8.36 12.09
C SER A 26 -18.53 9.75 11.49
N GLY A 27 -17.49 10.09 10.71
CA GLY A 27 -17.26 11.46 10.22
C GLY A 27 -18.37 12.12 9.39
N SER A 28 -19.54 11.48 9.25
CA SER A 28 -20.74 11.99 8.58
C SER A 28 -22.02 11.95 9.44
N SER A 29 -21.98 11.40 10.66
CA SER A 29 -23.15 11.29 11.54
C SER A 29 -22.83 11.75 12.96
N GLU A 30 -23.77 12.42 13.61
CA GLU A 30 -23.70 12.71 15.06
C GLU A 30 -23.83 11.44 15.92
N GLU A 31 -24.28 10.33 15.32
CA GLU A 31 -24.40 9.05 16.01
C GLU A 31 -23.02 8.44 16.29
N SER A 32 -22.81 8.10 17.56
CA SER A 32 -21.63 7.35 18.01
C SER A 32 -21.78 5.88 17.60
N ILE A 33 -20.76 5.36 16.93
CA ILE A 33 -20.66 3.94 16.58
C ILE A 33 -19.57 3.27 17.41
N GLU A 34 -19.79 2.00 17.75
CA GLU A 34 -18.87 1.16 18.51
C GLU A 34 -18.53 -0.07 17.68
N ILE A 35 -17.24 -0.20 17.34
CA ILE A 35 -16.73 -1.31 16.54
C ILE A 35 -15.70 -2.12 17.32
N VAL A 36 -15.63 -3.41 17.03
CA VAL A 36 -14.53 -4.27 17.51
C VAL A 36 -13.52 -4.46 16.39
N PHE A 37 -12.24 -4.26 16.71
CA PHE A 37 -11.13 -4.61 15.82
C PHE A 37 -10.31 -5.76 16.42
N ILE A 38 -10.06 -6.78 15.61
CA ILE A 38 -9.26 -7.96 15.97
C ILE A 38 -8.15 -8.10 14.94
N GLY A 39 -6.89 -7.99 15.36
CA GLY A 39 -5.75 -7.99 14.43
C GLY A 39 -4.48 -7.37 15.00
N ASN A 40 -3.67 -6.74 14.15
CA ASN A 40 -2.53 -5.94 14.59
C ASN A 40 -2.89 -4.46 14.75
N GLU A 41 -2.12 -3.77 15.58
CA GLU A 41 -2.36 -2.37 15.94
C GLU A 41 -2.26 -1.41 14.74
N LYS A 42 -1.43 -1.72 13.74
CA LYS A 42 -1.28 -0.87 12.54
C LYS A 42 -2.53 -0.89 11.69
N GLN A 43 -3.11 -2.08 11.48
CA GLN A 43 -4.38 -2.19 10.77
C GLN A 43 -5.53 -1.61 11.59
N LYS A 44 -5.52 -1.76 12.93
CA LYS A 44 -6.48 -1.06 13.81
C LYS A 44 -6.45 0.45 13.56
N ASN A 45 -5.26 1.06 13.58
CA ASN A 45 -5.10 2.50 13.36
C ASN A 45 -5.56 2.92 11.95
N TYR A 46 -5.33 2.08 10.94
CA TYR A 46 -5.81 2.32 9.59
C TYR A 46 -7.35 2.28 9.50
N ILE A 47 -8.00 1.28 10.12
CA ILE A 47 -9.46 1.20 10.18
C ILE A 47 -10.05 2.36 10.99
N ALA A 48 -9.41 2.73 12.10
CA ALA A 48 -9.84 3.89 12.89
C ALA A 48 -9.79 5.20 12.08
N GLN A 49 -8.75 5.38 11.25
CA GLN A 49 -8.69 6.52 10.32
C GLN A 49 -9.84 6.51 9.32
N ILE A 50 -10.18 5.36 8.74
CA ILE A 50 -11.26 5.26 7.75
C ILE A 50 -12.62 5.54 8.36
N VAL A 51 -12.88 4.97 9.55
CA VAL A 51 -14.22 4.98 10.16
C VAL A 51 -14.47 6.27 10.94
N PHE A 52 -13.46 6.75 11.67
CA PHE A 52 -13.58 7.84 12.65
C PHE A 52 -12.69 9.05 12.35
N ASN A 53 -11.99 9.08 11.20
CA ASN A 53 -10.98 10.11 10.92
C ASN A 53 -9.88 10.22 12.00
N SER A 54 -9.55 9.10 12.66
CA SER A 54 -8.67 9.00 13.83
C SER A 54 -9.17 9.64 15.14
N GLU A 55 -10.38 10.19 15.17
CA GLU A 55 -11.00 10.74 16.39
C GLU A 55 -11.87 9.67 17.06
N CYS A 56 -11.23 8.75 17.80
CA CYS A 56 -11.96 7.73 18.55
C CYS A 56 -11.26 7.32 19.85
N GLU A 57 -12.07 6.88 20.81
CA GLU A 57 -11.60 6.20 22.00
C GLU A 57 -11.18 4.76 21.67
N HIS A 58 -10.10 4.31 22.32
CA HIS A 58 -9.55 2.98 22.15
C HIS A 58 -9.53 2.23 23.48
N GLN A 59 -10.16 1.07 23.54
CA GLN A 59 -10.06 0.16 24.68
C GLN A 59 -9.43 -1.16 24.25
N PHE A 60 -8.24 -1.48 24.78
CA PHE A 60 -7.63 -2.78 24.56
C PHE A 60 -8.27 -3.84 25.47
N LEU A 61 -8.81 -4.90 24.87
CA LEU A 61 -9.45 -6.01 25.59
C LEU A 61 -8.49 -7.18 25.86
N GLY A 62 -7.21 -7.03 25.51
CA GLY A 62 -6.24 -8.10 25.61
C GLY A 62 -6.18 -8.97 24.35
N LYS A 63 -5.60 -10.16 24.53
CA LYS A 63 -5.40 -11.14 23.47
C LYS A 63 -6.41 -12.27 23.58
N HIS A 64 -7.01 -12.64 22.46
CA HIS A 64 -7.95 -13.75 22.36
C HIS A 64 -7.38 -14.89 21.51
N SER A 65 -7.56 -16.13 21.94
CA SER A 65 -7.39 -17.28 21.04
C SER A 65 -8.60 -17.35 20.10
N LEU A 66 -8.52 -18.15 19.02
CA LEU A 66 -9.67 -18.36 18.13
C LEU A 66 -10.94 -18.80 18.90
N TRP A 67 -10.77 -19.67 19.90
CA TRP A 67 -11.88 -20.17 20.71
C TRP A 67 -12.46 -19.10 21.61
N SER A 68 -11.61 -18.38 22.38
CA SER A 68 -12.12 -17.31 23.25
C SER A 68 -12.72 -16.16 22.45
N LEU A 69 -12.20 -15.90 21.25
CA LEU A 69 -12.77 -14.95 20.31
C LEU A 69 -14.15 -15.39 19.81
N TYR A 70 -14.31 -16.66 19.43
CA TYR A 70 -15.60 -17.21 19.03
C TYR A 70 -16.66 -17.02 20.14
N PHE A 71 -16.30 -17.34 21.39
CA PHE A 71 -17.20 -17.13 22.53
C PHE A 71 -17.48 -15.64 22.77
N PHE A 72 -16.47 -14.78 22.70
CA PHE A 72 -16.62 -13.33 22.82
C PHE A 72 -17.59 -12.76 21.78
N LEU A 73 -17.43 -13.13 20.50
CA LEU A 73 -18.27 -12.66 19.39
C LEU A 73 -19.70 -13.21 19.43
N ASN A 74 -19.92 -14.36 20.07
CA ASN A 74 -21.25 -14.91 20.28
C ASN A 74 -21.95 -14.29 21.50
N LYS A 75 -21.20 -14.01 22.59
CA LYS A 75 -21.73 -13.33 23.77
C LYS A 75 -22.07 -11.87 23.50
N SER A 76 -21.28 -11.21 22.66
CA SER A 76 -21.46 -9.79 22.31
C SER A 76 -22.31 -9.57 21.06
N LYS A 77 -23.15 -10.55 20.70
CA LYS A 77 -24.01 -10.47 19.52
C LYS A 77 -24.96 -9.27 19.67
N ASN A 78 -24.97 -8.38 18.68
CA ASN A 78 -25.74 -7.13 18.65
C ASN A 78 -25.27 -6.04 19.64
N LYS A 79 -24.12 -6.19 20.32
CA LYS A 79 -23.56 -5.12 21.15
C LYS A 79 -22.80 -4.06 20.35
N PHE A 80 -22.23 -4.48 19.22
CA PHE A 80 -21.35 -3.66 18.39
C PHE A 80 -21.96 -3.48 17.00
N ASP A 81 -21.74 -2.31 16.40
CA ASP A 81 -22.23 -1.99 15.06
C ASP A 81 -21.48 -2.76 13.99
N MET A 82 -20.18 -2.99 14.21
CA MET A 82 -19.33 -3.71 13.27
C MET A 82 -18.18 -4.46 13.97
N VAL A 83 -17.76 -5.56 13.37
CA VAL A 83 -16.59 -6.34 13.79
C VAL A 83 -15.63 -6.48 12.62
N PHE A 84 -14.40 -5.99 12.79
CA PHE A 84 -13.30 -6.18 11.87
C PHE A 84 -12.40 -7.30 12.37
N ILE A 85 -12.20 -8.32 11.54
CA ILE A 85 -11.27 -9.42 11.82
C ILE A 85 -10.20 -9.41 10.74
N GLU A 86 -9.00 -8.95 11.09
CA GLU A 86 -7.82 -9.16 10.27
C GLU A 86 -7.42 -10.63 10.34
N GLY A 87 -7.28 -11.27 9.17
CA GLY A 87 -6.50 -12.49 9.10
C GLY A 87 -6.81 -13.36 7.90
N HIS A 88 -6.45 -14.63 8.03
CA HIS A 88 -6.35 -15.56 6.91
C HIS A 88 -7.71 -16.09 6.46
N ILE A 89 -7.74 -16.71 5.27
CA ILE A 89 -8.94 -17.33 4.71
C ILE A 89 -9.58 -18.40 5.62
N PHE A 90 -8.87 -18.92 6.62
CA PHE A 90 -9.43 -19.84 7.61
C PHE A 90 -10.42 -19.15 8.57
N HIS A 91 -10.29 -17.86 8.83
CA HIS A 91 -11.30 -17.09 9.58
C HIS A 91 -12.66 -17.12 8.88
N LYS A 92 -12.67 -17.23 7.54
CA LYS A 92 -13.91 -17.44 6.77
C LYS A 92 -14.60 -18.76 7.12
N VAL A 93 -13.85 -19.80 7.50
CA VAL A 93 -14.45 -21.07 7.87
C VAL A 93 -15.10 -21.00 9.26
N PHE A 94 -14.42 -20.36 10.21
CA PHE A 94 -14.87 -20.32 11.60
C PHE A 94 -15.89 -19.22 11.94
N PHE A 95 -15.82 -18.08 11.25
CA PHE A 95 -16.60 -16.90 11.64
C PHE A 95 -17.67 -16.48 10.63
N LYS A 96 -17.73 -17.08 9.44
CA LYS A 96 -18.65 -16.62 8.38
C LYS A 96 -20.12 -16.77 8.80
N ARG A 97 -20.78 -15.63 8.93
CA ARG A 97 -22.23 -15.46 9.05
C ARG A 97 -22.81 -15.01 7.71
N ARG A 98 -24.15 -15.05 7.60
CA ARG A 98 -24.88 -14.76 6.35
C ARG A 98 -24.67 -13.35 5.81
N LYS A 99 -24.34 -12.37 6.67
CA LYS A 99 -24.17 -10.95 6.31
C LYS A 99 -22.70 -10.50 6.27
N ASP A 100 -21.76 -11.43 6.40
CA ASP A 100 -20.34 -11.09 6.41
C ASP A 100 -19.83 -10.92 4.97
N PHE A 101 -18.97 -9.93 4.79
CA PHE A 101 -18.25 -9.71 3.54
C PHE A 101 -16.73 -9.74 3.79
N PHE A 102 -15.99 -10.07 2.72
CA PHE A 102 -14.55 -10.23 2.78
C PHE A 102 -13.91 -9.16 1.91
N VAL A 103 -13.00 -8.40 2.50
CA VAL A 103 -12.24 -7.37 1.81
C VAL A 103 -10.77 -7.80 1.82
N PRO A 104 -10.11 -7.96 0.67
CA PRO A 104 -8.68 -8.25 0.64
C PRO A 104 -7.92 -7.08 1.25
N MET A 105 -6.87 -7.33 2.03
CA MET A 105 -6.11 -6.25 2.66
C MET A 105 -5.35 -5.40 1.63
N TRP A 106 -4.90 -6.05 0.56
CA TRP A 106 -4.13 -5.44 -0.52
C TRP A 106 -4.66 -5.91 -1.88
N LEU A 107 -4.76 -4.98 -2.82
CA LEU A 107 -5.03 -5.24 -4.22
C LEU A 107 -3.76 -5.00 -5.03
N THR A 108 -3.46 -5.92 -5.92
CA THR A 108 -2.45 -5.77 -6.96
C THR A 108 -3.14 -5.30 -8.24
N SER A 109 -2.53 -4.38 -8.98
CA SER A 109 -3.03 -3.93 -10.27
C SER A 109 -2.00 -4.23 -11.36
N THR A 110 -2.44 -4.81 -12.47
CA THR A 110 -1.61 -5.10 -13.64
C THR A 110 -2.19 -4.37 -14.84
N VAL A 111 -1.32 -3.82 -15.68
CA VAL A 111 -1.70 -3.07 -16.88
C VAL A 111 -0.93 -3.58 -18.09
N ASN A 112 -1.54 -3.47 -19.27
CA ASN A 112 -0.88 -3.75 -20.54
C ASN A 112 0.02 -2.57 -20.94
N LEU A 113 1.14 -2.89 -21.56
CA LEU A 113 2.10 -1.94 -22.11
C LEU A 113 1.95 -1.81 -23.64
N PRO A 114 2.23 -0.64 -24.21
CA PRO A 114 2.51 0.63 -23.53
C PRO A 114 1.25 1.22 -22.88
N LEU A 115 1.43 1.96 -21.78
CA LEU A 115 0.35 2.72 -21.15
C LEU A 115 -0.24 3.73 -22.12
N LYS A 116 -1.56 3.69 -22.27
CA LYS A 116 -2.34 4.63 -23.08
C LYS A 116 -3.19 5.50 -22.16
N PRO A 117 -3.03 6.84 -22.16
CA PRO A 117 -3.85 7.73 -21.35
C PRO A 117 -5.28 7.79 -21.89
N THR A 118 -6.20 7.03 -21.29
CA THR A 118 -7.60 6.97 -21.74
C THR A 118 -8.47 7.98 -21.00
N SER A 119 -8.28 8.14 -19.69
CA SER A 119 -9.06 9.05 -18.85
C SER A 119 -8.64 10.52 -19.03
N ARG A 120 -9.51 11.45 -18.63
CA ARG A 120 -9.19 12.89 -18.61
C ARG A 120 -8.01 13.17 -17.68
N SER A 121 -7.99 12.53 -16.50
CA SER A 121 -6.91 12.65 -15.53
C SER A 121 -5.57 12.19 -16.11
N ALA A 122 -5.52 11.01 -16.74
CA ALA A 122 -4.31 10.50 -17.37
C ALA A 122 -3.83 11.38 -18.53
N LYS A 123 -4.74 11.96 -19.31
CA LYS A 123 -4.40 12.92 -20.37
C LYS A 123 -3.81 14.22 -19.82
N ASP A 124 -4.37 14.72 -18.71
CA ASP A 124 -3.84 15.89 -18.01
C ASP A 124 -2.46 15.61 -17.40
N ASP A 125 -2.24 14.42 -16.84
CA ASP A 125 -0.93 13.94 -16.41
C ASP A 125 0.09 13.98 -17.55
N MET A 126 -0.25 13.41 -18.71
CA MET A 126 0.62 13.45 -19.89
C MET A 126 0.89 14.86 -20.39
N ARG A 127 -0.11 15.76 -20.33
CA ARG A 127 0.08 17.17 -20.66
C ARG A 127 1.08 17.84 -19.72
N ARG A 128 1.02 17.56 -18.42
CA ARG A 128 1.96 18.09 -17.42
C ARG A 128 3.38 17.57 -17.63
N ILE A 129 3.54 16.27 -17.87
CA ILE A 129 4.84 15.65 -18.16
C ILE A 129 5.51 16.37 -19.35
N ARG A 130 4.76 16.58 -20.44
CA ARG A 130 5.28 17.28 -21.63
C ARG A 130 5.54 18.76 -21.37
N LYS A 131 4.59 19.47 -20.75
CA LYS A 131 4.71 20.92 -20.47
C LYS A 131 5.96 21.24 -19.65
N ASN A 132 6.29 20.40 -18.68
CA ASN A 132 7.45 20.60 -17.80
C ASN A 132 8.72 19.91 -18.33
N ASN A 133 8.73 19.44 -19.58
CA ASN A 133 9.86 18.76 -20.22
C ASN A 133 10.47 17.66 -19.33
N LEU A 134 9.62 16.90 -18.66
CA LEU A 134 10.09 15.82 -17.81
C LEU A 134 10.74 14.75 -18.68
N SER A 135 11.81 14.16 -18.17
CA SER A 135 12.54 13.06 -18.79
C SER A 135 12.90 12.03 -17.73
N TYR A 136 13.52 10.93 -18.14
CA TYR A 136 14.02 9.93 -17.21
C TYR A 136 15.41 9.46 -17.59
N GLU A 137 16.12 8.91 -16.61
CA GLU A 137 17.32 8.13 -16.81
C GLU A 137 17.28 6.86 -15.97
N VAL A 138 18.01 5.84 -16.41
CA VAL A 138 18.26 4.64 -15.59
C VAL A 138 19.46 4.94 -14.70
N ALA A 139 19.28 4.82 -13.38
CA ALA A 139 20.40 4.96 -12.45
C ALA A 139 21.41 3.83 -12.67
N ASN A 140 22.68 4.20 -12.76
CA ASN A 140 23.81 3.31 -13.03
C ASN A 140 24.88 3.38 -11.95
N SER A 141 24.59 4.04 -10.83
CA SER A 141 25.55 4.26 -9.75
C SER A 141 24.88 4.11 -8.39
N ILE A 142 25.67 3.72 -7.38
CA ILE A 142 25.20 3.55 -6.01
C ILE A 142 24.83 4.89 -5.38
N GLU A 143 25.49 5.98 -5.76
CA GLU A 143 25.24 7.33 -5.27
C GLU A 143 23.84 7.79 -5.67
N LYS A 144 23.38 7.48 -6.89
CA LYS A 144 21.99 7.75 -7.31
C LYS A 144 20.98 6.93 -6.52
N CYS A 145 21.31 5.68 -6.20
CA CYS A 145 20.44 4.85 -5.37
C CYS A 145 20.35 5.39 -3.93
N HIS A 146 21.49 5.84 -3.39
CA HIS A 146 21.58 6.50 -2.09
C HIS A 146 20.76 7.80 -2.07
N HIS A 147 20.93 8.65 -3.09
CA HIS A 147 20.16 9.87 -3.27
C HIS A 147 18.65 9.58 -3.37
N PHE A 148 18.25 8.60 -4.18
CA PHE A 148 16.86 8.18 -4.26
C PHE A 148 16.31 7.76 -2.90
N TYR A 149 17.02 6.91 -2.16
CA TYR A 149 16.51 6.39 -0.90
C TYR A 149 16.34 7.51 0.15
N TYR A 150 17.40 8.26 0.43
CA TYR A 150 17.40 9.23 1.53
C TYR A 150 16.77 10.58 1.16
N SER A 151 16.92 11.02 -0.09
CA SER A 151 16.38 12.31 -0.52
C SER A 151 15.00 12.19 -1.16
N MET A 152 14.50 11.00 -1.52
CA MET A 152 13.20 10.88 -2.18
C MET A 152 12.26 9.87 -1.50
N TYR A 153 12.64 8.60 -1.46
CA TYR A 153 11.77 7.53 -0.98
C TYR A 153 11.42 7.69 0.50
N LEU A 154 12.43 7.77 1.37
CA LEU A 154 12.23 7.82 2.82
C LEU A 154 11.39 9.05 3.22
N PRO A 155 11.70 10.29 2.77
CA PRO A 155 10.86 11.46 3.05
C PRO A 155 9.43 11.31 2.51
N THR A 156 9.25 10.72 1.33
CA THR A 156 7.90 10.51 0.75
C THR A 156 7.07 9.54 1.57
N VAL A 157 7.68 8.48 2.08
CA VAL A 157 6.99 7.50 2.93
C VAL A 157 6.65 8.10 4.30
N GLN A 158 7.59 8.85 4.88
CA GLN A 158 7.40 9.54 6.16
C GLN A 158 6.30 10.61 6.08
N SER A 159 6.30 11.44 5.03
CA SER A 159 5.32 12.52 4.87
C SER A 159 3.89 12.02 4.63
N ARG A 160 3.74 10.85 3.99
CA ARG A 160 2.42 10.27 3.69
C ARG A 160 1.78 9.54 4.85
N HIS A 161 2.55 9.08 5.83
CA HIS A 161 2.06 8.07 6.76
C HIS A 161 2.44 8.26 8.24
N GLU A 162 2.96 9.42 8.64
CA GLU A 162 3.35 9.72 10.02
C GLU A 162 4.17 8.56 10.64
N GLU A 163 4.10 8.34 11.96
CA GLU A 163 4.83 7.29 12.68
C GLU A 163 4.38 5.84 12.33
N ARG A 164 3.42 5.66 11.41
CA ARG A 164 2.70 4.39 11.25
C ARG A 164 3.29 3.48 10.17
N THR A 165 4.13 4.00 9.27
CA THR A 165 4.75 3.18 8.20
C THR A 165 6.12 2.67 8.59
N ILE A 166 6.35 1.37 8.36
CA ILE A 166 7.70 0.81 8.33
C ILE A 166 8.25 1.09 6.94
N PRO A 167 9.22 2.01 6.77
CA PRO A 167 9.89 2.18 5.49
C PRO A 167 10.62 0.89 5.14
N MET A 168 10.72 0.62 3.85
CA MET A 168 11.58 -0.44 3.34
C MET A 168 13.00 -0.20 3.81
N ASN A 169 13.66 -1.26 4.27
CA ASN A 169 15.06 -1.18 4.68
C ASN A 169 15.95 -0.79 3.49
N TYR A 170 16.91 0.11 3.73
CA TYR A 170 17.87 0.58 2.73
C TYR A 170 18.61 -0.57 2.05
N GLU A 171 19.26 -1.44 2.83
CA GLU A 171 20.04 -2.58 2.29
C GLU A 171 19.15 -3.47 1.44
N SER A 172 17.94 -3.77 1.90
CA SER A 172 17.00 -4.57 1.12
C SER A 172 16.67 -3.94 -0.24
N MET A 173 16.59 -2.62 -0.35
CA MET A 173 16.35 -1.95 -1.64
C MET A 173 17.60 -1.98 -2.53
N ILE A 174 18.75 -1.64 -1.94
CA ILE A 174 20.02 -1.57 -2.66
C ILE A 174 20.43 -2.95 -3.17
N ASP A 175 20.25 -4.01 -2.39
CA ASP A 175 20.57 -5.38 -2.78
C ASP A 175 19.79 -5.82 -4.01
N LYS A 176 18.49 -5.46 -4.09
CA LYS A 176 17.70 -5.74 -5.29
C LYS A 176 18.26 -5.07 -6.53
N ILE A 177 18.71 -3.82 -6.40
CA ILE A 177 19.31 -3.08 -7.53
C ILE A 177 20.68 -3.66 -7.90
N LYS A 178 21.55 -3.92 -6.91
CA LYS A 178 22.91 -4.45 -7.11
C LYS A 178 22.90 -5.86 -7.72
N ASN A 179 21.95 -6.70 -7.32
CA ASN A 179 21.82 -8.07 -7.83
C ASN A 179 21.08 -8.15 -9.18
N HIS A 180 20.85 -7.00 -9.85
CA HIS A 180 20.12 -6.90 -11.12
C HIS A 180 18.67 -7.42 -11.06
N GLU A 181 18.12 -7.60 -9.86
CA GLU A 181 16.70 -7.93 -9.64
C GLU A 181 15.81 -6.69 -9.67
N GLY A 182 16.42 -5.50 -9.67
CA GLY A 182 15.74 -4.22 -9.68
C GLY A 182 16.48 -3.16 -10.49
N ILE A 183 15.72 -2.21 -11.00
CA ILE A 183 16.21 -1.07 -11.78
C ILE A 183 15.60 0.19 -11.19
N LEU A 184 16.41 1.22 -10.99
CA LEU A 184 15.96 2.54 -10.56
C LEU A 184 15.86 3.47 -11.76
N LEU A 185 14.67 4.02 -12.00
CA LEU A 185 14.47 5.15 -12.91
C LEU A 185 14.42 6.45 -12.13
N MET A 186 15.22 7.43 -12.52
CA MET A 186 15.21 8.79 -11.98
C MET A 186 14.47 9.71 -12.95
N ILE A 187 13.54 10.51 -12.43
CA ILE A 187 12.76 11.48 -13.20
C ILE A 187 13.42 12.84 -13.08
N LYS A 188 13.67 13.47 -14.22
CA LYS A 188 14.38 14.73 -14.33
C LYS A 188 13.49 15.87 -14.79
N MET A 189 13.70 17.04 -14.20
CA MET A 189 13.18 18.33 -14.63
C MET A 189 14.33 19.32 -14.62
N GLU A 190 14.65 19.94 -15.76
CA GLU A 190 15.74 20.92 -15.87
C GLU A 190 17.08 20.40 -15.29
N ASN A 191 17.46 19.16 -15.62
CA ASN A 191 18.64 18.44 -15.12
C ASN A 191 18.66 18.08 -13.63
N LYS A 192 17.59 18.40 -12.88
CA LYS A 192 17.44 18.03 -11.48
C LYS A 192 16.62 16.75 -11.35
N ASP A 193 17.09 15.82 -10.52
CA ASP A 193 16.32 14.65 -10.14
C ASP A 193 15.20 15.07 -9.18
N ILE A 194 13.94 14.88 -9.58
CA ILE A 194 12.76 15.32 -8.82
C ILE A 194 11.90 14.17 -8.29
N ALA A 195 12.02 12.98 -8.86
CA ALA A 195 11.36 11.77 -8.41
C ALA A 195 12.14 10.54 -8.86
N GLY A 196 11.77 9.38 -8.32
CA GLY A 196 12.32 8.11 -8.78
C GLY A 196 11.37 6.95 -8.52
N ILE A 197 11.66 5.84 -9.19
CA ILE A 197 10.93 4.59 -9.00
C ILE A 197 11.85 3.38 -9.18
N VAL A 198 11.78 2.46 -8.22
CA VAL A 198 12.40 1.15 -8.32
C VAL A 198 11.41 0.18 -8.94
N ILE A 199 11.83 -0.44 -10.03
CA ILE A 199 11.12 -1.51 -10.74
C ILE A 199 11.83 -2.81 -10.41
N LEU A 200 11.11 -3.78 -9.83
CA LEU A 200 11.60 -5.14 -9.69
C LEU A 200 11.39 -5.89 -11.00
N MET A 201 12.44 -6.51 -11.50
CA MET A 201 12.43 -7.31 -12.71
C MET A 201 12.03 -8.74 -12.33
N GLN A 202 10.72 -8.98 -12.24
CA GLN A 202 10.14 -10.30 -11.95
C GLN A 202 9.70 -10.93 -13.27
N ASP A 203 10.24 -12.11 -13.60
CA ASP A 203 9.95 -12.94 -14.79
C ASP A 203 9.19 -12.19 -15.91
N ASP A 204 7.89 -12.45 -16.06
CA ASP A 204 7.07 -11.93 -17.16
C ASP A 204 6.35 -10.61 -16.85
N THR A 205 6.39 -10.15 -15.60
CA THR A 205 5.62 -8.97 -15.16
C THR A 205 6.43 -8.13 -14.17
N PRO A 206 7.28 -7.22 -14.68
CA PRO A 206 8.02 -6.29 -13.85
C PRO A 206 7.08 -5.49 -12.96
N ARG A 207 7.52 -5.25 -11.72
CA ARG A 207 6.70 -4.65 -10.67
C ARG A 207 7.25 -3.30 -10.24
N LEU A 208 6.41 -2.28 -10.32
CA LEU A 208 6.64 -1.00 -9.65
C LEU A 208 6.62 -1.20 -8.14
N TRP A 209 7.78 -1.07 -7.51
CA TRP A 209 7.98 -1.48 -6.12
C TRP A 209 7.95 -0.31 -5.15
N SER A 210 8.77 0.72 -5.41
CA SER A 210 8.93 1.87 -4.53
C SER A 210 9.09 3.14 -5.34
N SER A 211 8.27 4.15 -5.06
CA SER A 211 8.37 5.48 -5.68
C SER A 211 8.66 6.54 -4.62
N GLY A 212 9.43 7.56 -4.98
CA GLY A 212 9.73 8.69 -4.13
C GLY A 212 9.77 10.00 -4.92
N ILE A 213 9.55 11.10 -4.22
CA ILE A 213 9.66 12.48 -4.73
C ILE A 213 10.71 13.19 -3.88
N LEU A 214 11.48 14.06 -4.51
CA LEU A 214 12.49 14.85 -3.83
C LEU A 214 11.94 15.56 -2.58
N HIS A 215 12.56 15.25 -1.44
CA HIS A 215 12.23 15.67 -0.09
C HIS A 215 10.78 15.40 0.35
N GLY A 216 10.06 14.51 -0.36
CA GLY A 216 8.64 14.28 -0.14
C GLY A 216 7.76 15.49 -0.50
N ASP A 217 8.31 16.46 -1.24
CA ASP A 217 7.62 17.71 -1.56
C ASP A 217 6.49 17.49 -2.56
N THR A 218 5.26 17.66 -2.08
CA THR A 218 4.05 17.45 -2.89
C THR A 218 3.87 18.51 -3.98
N SER A 219 4.62 19.61 -3.96
CA SER A 219 4.63 20.61 -5.03
C SER A 219 4.97 19.98 -6.39
N TYR A 220 5.86 18.97 -6.40
CA TYR A 220 6.24 18.24 -7.62
C TYR A 220 5.09 17.42 -8.25
N TRP A 221 4.01 17.17 -7.52
CA TRP A 221 2.82 16.51 -8.08
C TRP A 221 2.18 17.40 -9.14
N LYS A 222 2.22 18.72 -8.96
CA LYS A 222 1.67 19.69 -9.92
C LYS A 222 2.45 19.70 -11.22
N TYR A 223 3.73 19.33 -11.21
CA TYR A 223 4.56 19.19 -12.41
C TYR A 223 4.39 17.83 -13.11
N GLY A 224 3.73 16.86 -12.47
CA GLY A 224 3.50 15.52 -13.01
C GLY A 224 4.56 14.49 -12.60
N ALA A 225 5.34 14.74 -11.55
CA ALA A 225 6.45 13.87 -11.14
C ALA A 225 6.04 12.42 -10.84
N ILE A 226 4.92 12.20 -10.14
CA ILE A 226 4.41 10.84 -9.89
C ILE A 226 3.88 10.21 -11.18
N ALA A 227 3.14 10.94 -12.01
CA ALA A 227 2.68 10.40 -13.28
C ALA A 227 3.83 10.00 -14.20
N ALA A 228 4.92 10.78 -14.18
CA ALA A 228 6.14 10.49 -14.91
C ALA A 228 6.77 9.16 -14.50
N THR A 229 6.74 8.78 -13.21
CA THR A 229 7.29 7.48 -12.80
C THR A 229 6.54 6.32 -13.46
N TYR A 230 5.21 6.38 -13.54
CA TYR A 230 4.41 5.36 -14.23
C TYR A 230 4.60 5.39 -15.75
N PHE A 231 4.54 6.57 -16.36
CA PHE A 231 4.70 6.73 -17.80
C PHE A 231 6.08 6.28 -18.29
N PHE A 232 7.15 6.73 -17.64
CA PHE A 232 8.50 6.37 -18.05
C PHE A 232 8.88 4.93 -17.69
N SER A 233 8.30 4.35 -16.63
CA SER A 233 8.40 2.90 -16.39
C SER A 233 7.76 2.11 -17.53
N SER A 234 6.56 2.51 -17.95
CA SER A 234 5.89 1.90 -19.11
C SER A 234 6.74 2.00 -20.38
N ASP A 235 7.24 3.20 -20.69
CA ASP A 235 8.07 3.43 -21.88
C ASP A 235 9.36 2.58 -21.84
N TYR A 236 10.07 2.59 -20.71
CA TYR A 236 11.28 1.79 -20.51
C TYR A 236 11.02 0.29 -20.68
N LEU A 237 9.97 -0.23 -20.04
CA LEU A 237 9.63 -1.65 -20.09
C LEU A 237 9.14 -2.07 -21.48
N THR A 238 8.40 -1.21 -22.18
CA THR A 238 7.99 -1.46 -23.58
C THR A 238 9.23 -1.57 -24.48
N LYS A 239 10.20 -0.68 -24.34
CA LYS A 239 11.48 -0.72 -25.09
C LYS A 239 12.32 -1.96 -24.76
N LYS A 240 12.10 -2.59 -23.61
CA LYS A 240 12.72 -3.86 -23.21
C LYS A 240 11.94 -5.10 -23.65
N GLY A 241 10.80 -4.94 -24.32
CA GLY A 241 9.99 -6.04 -24.85
C GLY A 241 8.95 -6.60 -23.89
N TYR A 242 8.68 -5.94 -22.76
CA TYR A 242 7.62 -6.36 -21.84
C TYR A 242 6.24 -5.89 -22.34
N ASN A 243 5.25 -6.77 -22.18
CA ASN A 243 3.86 -6.52 -22.58
C ASN A 243 2.96 -6.11 -21.42
N THR A 244 3.39 -6.33 -20.18
CA THR A 244 2.63 -6.00 -18.97
C THR A 244 3.53 -5.45 -17.88
N MET A 245 2.94 -4.70 -16.95
CA MET A 245 3.60 -4.36 -15.69
C MET A 245 2.63 -4.40 -14.52
N ASN A 246 3.16 -4.75 -13.36
CA ASN A 246 2.47 -4.71 -12.09
C ASN A 246 2.69 -3.33 -11.44
N MET A 247 1.62 -2.59 -11.19
CA MET A 247 1.62 -1.23 -10.63
C MET A 247 1.85 -1.20 -9.12
N GLY A 248 2.13 -2.35 -8.49
CA GLY A 248 2.30 -2.53 -7.07
C GLY A 248 0.98 -2.63 -6.30
N LEU A 249 1.07 -2.61 -4.97
CA LEU A 249 -0.07 -2.82 -4.08
C LEU A 249 -0.84 -1.51 -3.80
N SER A 250 -2.12 -1.64 -3.48
CA SER A 250 -2.98 -0.57 -2.96
C SER A 250 -3.95 -1.17 -1.93
N ARG A 251 -4.50 -0.36 -1.03
CA ARG A 251 -5.51 -0.84 -0.09
C ARG A 251 -6.83 -1.04 -0.82
N ALA A 252 -7.62 -2.03 -0.42
CA ALA A 252 -8.89 -2.36 -1.06
C ALA A 252 -10.07 -1.47 -0.62
N PHE A 253 -9.79 -0.23 -0.21
CA PHE A 253 -10.81 0.73 0.18
C PHE A 253 -10.94 1.79 -0.92
N ILE A 254 -12.17 2.13 -1.29
CA ILE A 254 -12.44 3.10 -2.37
C ILE A 254 -11.90 4.49 -2.02
N SER A 255 -11.84 4.84 -0.73
CA SER A 255 -11.23 6.09 -0.26
C SER A 255 -9.70 6.10 -0.34
N ASP A 256 -9.06 4.98 -0.66
CA ASP A 256 -7.60 4.91 -0.80
C ASP A 256 -7.13 5.64 -2.06
N GLY A 257 -6.37 6.72 -1.85
CA GLY A 257 -5.90 7.56 -2.96
C GLY A 257 -4.99 6.83 -3.94
N VAL A 258 -4.24 5.80 -3.50
CA VAL A 258 -3.38 5.01 -4.39
C VAL A 258 -4.23 4.12 -5.29
N LEU A 259 -5.28 3.49 -4.74
CA LEU A 259 -6.24 2.72 -5.54
C LEU A 259 -6.94 3.61 -6.57
N GLN A 260 -7.43 4.78 -6.16
CA GLN A 260 -8.08 5.73 -7.06
C GLN A 260 -7.15 6.22 -8.16
N TYR A 261 -5.89 6.50 -7.82
CA TYR A 261 -4.90 6.93 -8.81
C TYR A 261 -4.64 5.84 -9.86
N LYS A 262 -4.47 4.58 -9.44
CA LYS A 262 -4.20 3.45 -10.35
C LYS A 262 -5.38 3.05 -11.24
N LYS A 263 -6.59 3.41 -10.84
CA LYS A 263 -7.82 3.11 -11.61
C LYS A 263 -7.99 4.04 -12.81
N ASN A 264 -7.42 5.24 -12.76
CA ASN A 264 -7.60 6.32 -13.76
C ASN A 264 -6.47 6.35 -14.80
#